data_AF-A0A451A1L4-F1
#
_entry.id   AF-A0A451A1L4-F1
#
_cell.length_a   1.000
_cell.length_b   1.000
_cell.length_c   1.000
_cell.angle_alpha   90.00
_cell.angle_beta   90.00
_cell.angle_gamma   90.00
#
_symmetry.space_group_name_H-M   'P 1'
#
loop_
_entity.id
_entity.type
_entity.pdbx_description
1 polymer ?
#
loop_
_entity_poly.entity_id
_entity_poly.type
_entity_poly.pdbx_seq_one_letter_code
_entity_poly.pdbx_strand_id
1 'polypeptide(L)'
;MQIFIFPIPAWTRRLINKLPRWQETGLAPGERIERHSHKFLALYFVYNVTHLETNKEKITLPRSALALVPKDREHGWVVAGAVPGMVGHFHPGHPAHQVKLA
;
A
#
# COMPACT_ATOMS: atom_id res chain seq x y z
N MET A 1 2.67 12.16 -13.98
CA MET A 1 1.60 11.14 -13.95
C MET A 1 1.12 10.94 -12.51
N GLN A 2 -0.18 11.00 -12.21
CA GLN A 2 -0.71 10.94 -10.84
C GLN A 2 -0.79 9.50 -10.31
N ILE A 3 -0.76 9.30 -8.98
CA ILE A 3 -1.12 8.01 -8.36
C ILE A 3 -2.64 7.91 -8.36
N PHE A 4 -3.19 6.80 -8.84
CA PHE A 4 -4.64 6.61 -8.90
C PHE A 4 -5.10 5.71 -7.75
N ILE A 5 -6.13 6.15 -7.03
CA ILE A 5 -6.71 5.43 -5.89
C ILE A 5 -8.15 5.09 -6.22
N PHE A 6 -8.47 3.79 -6.16
CA PHE A 6 -9.80 3.27 -6.41
C PHE A 6 -10.29 2.58 -5.13
N PRO A 7 -11.39 3.05 -4.50
CA PRO A 7 -12.01 2.30 -3.42
C PRO A 7 -12.42 0.91 -3.93
N ILE A 8 -12.13 -0.12 -3.13
CA ILE A 8 -12.56 -1.49 -3.44
C ILE A 8 -13.29 -2.08 -2.24
N PRO A 9 -14.18 -3.07 -2.41
CA PRO A 9 -14.84 -3.73 -1.29
C PRO A 9 -13.85 -4.47 -0.39
N ALA A 10 -13.98 -4.38 0.92
CA ALA A 10 -13.06 -5.05 1.86
C ALA A 10 -12.99 -6.58 1.70
N TRP A 11 -14.04 -7.21 1.14
CA TRP A 11 -14.06 -8.65 0.89
C TRP A 11 -13.07 -9.09 -0.18
N THR A 12 -12.60 -8.19 -1.06
CA THR A 12 -11.63 -8.53 -2.13
C THR A 12 -10.35 -9.11 -1.57
N ARG A 13 -9.95 -8.71 -0.35
CA ARG A 13 -8.81 -9.29 0.37
C ARG A 13 -8.87 -10.81 0.40
N ARG A 14 -10.03 -11.39 0.70
CA ARG A 14 -10.17 -12.85 0.82
C ARG A 14 -9.90 -13.58 -0.51
N LEU A 15 -10.20 -12.95 -1.63
CA LEU A 15 -9.91 -13.51 -2.95
C LEU A 15 -8.44 -13.34 -3.31
N ILE A 16 -7.91 -12.13 -3.11
CA ILE A 16 -6.56 -11.77 -3.52
C ILE A 16 -5.51 -12.57 -2.74
N ASN A 17 -5.76 -12.84 -1.46
CA ASN A 17 -4.86 -13.63 -0.62
C ASN A 17 -4.67 -15.07 -1.08
N LYS A 18 -5.53 -15.56 -1.97
CA LYS A 18 -5.42 -16.89 -2.58
C LYS A 18 -4.64 -16.87 -3.89
N LEU A 19 -4.33 -15.70 -4.44
CA LEU A 19 -3.66 -15.59 -5.73
C LEU A 19 -2.17 -15.98 -5.58
N PRO A 20 -1.63 -16.75 -6.53
CA PRO A 20 -0.25 -17.17 -6.47
C PRO A 20 0.67 -15.95 -6.52
N ARG A 21 1.78 -16.01 -5.75
CA ARG A 21 2.79 -14.93 -5.66
C ARG A 21 2.27 -13.62 -5.05
N TRP A 22 1.12 -13.68 -4.39
CA TRP A 22 0.66 -12.61 -3.52
C TRP A 22 1.63 -12.41 -2.35
N GLN A 23 1.97 -11.16 -2.05
CA GLN A 23 2.80 -10.79 -0.91
C GLN A 23 2.10 -9.69 -0.11
N GLU A 24 2.10 -9.81 1.21
CA GLU A 24 1.55 -8.82 2.13
C GLU A 24 2.64 -8.27 3.05
N THR A 25 2.54 -6.98 3.33
CA THR A 25 3.24 -6.32 4.43
C THR A 25 2.19 -5.86 5.43
N GLY A 26 2.22 -6.43 6.63
CA GLY A 26 1.41 -5.96 7.76
C GLY A 26 2.00 -4.67 8.34
N LEU A 27 1.12 -3.80 8.83
CA LEU A 27 1.49 -2.56 9.51
C LEU A 27 0.70 -2.46 10.82
N ALA A 28 1.40 -2.37 11.95
CA ALA A 28 0.78 -2.06 13.23
C ALA A 28 0.28 -0.61 13.29
N PRO A 29 -0.62 -0.27 14.22
CA PRO A 29 -0.97 1.10 14.54
C PRO A 29 0.26 1.95 14.80
N GLY A 30 0.37 3.09 14.12
CA GLY A 30 1.53 3.97 14.20
C GLY A 30 2.74 3.52 13.39
N GLU A 31 2.62 2.51 12.52
CA GLU A 31 3.68 2.13 11.60
C GLU A 31 3.50 2.71 10.19
N ARG A 32 4.62 2.80 9.49
CA ARG A 32 4.70 3.22 8.09
C ARG A 32 5.62 2.30 7.28
N ILE A 33 5.26 2.09 6.02
CA ILE A 33 6.20 1.67 4.99
C ILE A 33 6.94 2.93 4.52
N GLU A 34 8.26 2.87 4.54
CA GLU A 34 9.10 3.97 4.09
C GLU A 34 8.78 4.38 2.65
N ARG A 35 8.95 5.68 2.38
CA ARG A 35 8.75 6.19 1.04
C ARG A 35 9.83 5.64 0.12
N HIS A 36 9.41 5.13 -1.03
CA HIS A 36 10.29 4.57 -2.04
C HIS A 36 9.66 4.72 -3.42
N SER A 37 10.41 4.42 -4.48
CA SER A 37 9.92 4.45 -5.86
C SER A 37 10.41 3.23 -6.62
N HIS A 38 9.67 2.87 -7.68
CA HIS A 38 10.03 1.76 -8.56
C HIS A 38 10.26 2.25 -9.99
N LYS A 39 11.07 1.50 -10.74
CA LYS A 39 11.30 1.73 -12.19
C LYS A 39 10.20 1.13 -13.08
N PHE A 40 9.08 0.71 -12.49
CA PHE A 40 7.93 0.09 -13.15
C PHE A 40 6.62 0.61 -12.56
N LEU A 41 5.51 0.33 -13.23
CA LEU A 41 4.15 0.58 -12.74
C LEU A 41 3.82 -0.43 -11.63
N ALA A 42 3.51 0.05 -10.43
CA ALA A 42 3.20 -0.80 -9.29
C ALA A 42 1.71 -0.76 -8.95
N LEU A 43 1.18 -1.91 -8.53
CA LEU A 43 -0.21 -2.10 -8.16
C LEU A 43 -0.29 -2.61 -6.73
N TYR A 44 -0.98 -1.88 -5.86
CA TYR A 44 -1.15 -2.22 -4.45
C TYR A 44 -2.61 -2.38 -4.08
N PHE A 45 -2.90 -3.38 -3.26
CA PHE A 45 -4.16 -3.44 -2.53
C PHE A 45 -3.88 -3.08 -1.09
N VAL A 46 -4.51 -2.01 -0.63
CA VAL A 46 -4.31 -1.45 0.70
C VAL A 46 -5.57 -1.63 1.53
N TYR A 47 -5.41 -2.11 2.77
CA TYR A 47 -6.52 -2.41 3.68
C TYR A 47 -6.22 -1.82 5.06
N ASN A 48 -7.14 -1.00 5.58
CA ASN A 48 -7.03 -0.22 6.82
C ASN A 48 -5.76 0.65 6.91
N VAL A 49 -5.11 0.94 5.78
CA VAL A 49 -4.05 1.95 5.70
C VAL A 49 -4.72 3.32 5.68
N THR A 50 -4.25 4.23 6.53
CA THR A 50 -4.89 5.54 6.72
C THR A 50 -4.44 6.53 5.65
N HIS A 51 -3.15 6.53 5.32
CA HIS A 51 -2.60 7.49 4.38
C HIS A 51 -1.62 6.88 3.38
N LEU A 52 -1.65 7.42 2.16
CA LEU A 52 -0.58 7.36 1.19
C LEU A 52 0.26 8.63 1.34
N GLU A 53 1.56 8.50 1.56
CA GLU A 53 2.50 9.61 1.59
C GLU A 53 3.31 9.66 0.30
N THR A 54 3.45 10.85 -0.28
CA THR A 54 4.39 11.12 -1.38
C THR A 54 5.34 12.25 -0.96
N ASN A 55 6.18 12.74 -1.87
CA ASN A 55 6.99 13.93 -1.59
C ASN A 55 6.19 15.23 -1.46
N LYS A 56 4.99 15.28 -2.01
CA LYS A 56 4.24 16.53 -2.14
C LYS A 56 2.96 16.55 -1.31
N GLU A 57 2.46 15.38 -0.95
CA GLU A 57 1.11 15.24 -0.41
C GLU A 57 0.98 14.00 0.48
N LYS A 58 0.06 14.11 1.43
CA LYS A 58 -0.46 13.03 2.25
C LYS A 58 -1.93 12.86 1.89
N ILE A 59 -2.25 11.73 1.27
CA ILE A 59 -3.59 11.43 0.76
C ILE A 59 -4.27 10.47 1.73
N THR A 60 -5.42 10.85 2.29
CA THR A 60 -6.25 9.95 3.08
C THR A 60 -6.86 8.87 2.21
N LEU A 61 -6.70 7.62 2.61
CA LEU A 61 -7.17 6.46 1.87
C LEU A 61 -8.53 5.99 2.39
N PRO A 62 -9.38 5.42 1.53
CA PRO A 62 -10.55 4.67 1.98
C PRO A 62 -10.10 3.43 2.77
N ARG A 63 -11.01 2.83 3.54
CA ARG A 63 -10.74 1.62 4.33
C ARG A 63 -10.10 0.49 3.51
N SER A 64 -10.46 0.37 2.25
CA SER A 64 -9.83 -0.55 1.30
C SER A 64 -9.73 0.09 -0.07
N ALA A 65 -8.55 0.01 -0.68
CA ALA A 65 -8.29 0.63 -1.98
C ALA A 65 -7.38 -0.24 -2.85
N LEU A 66 -7.53 -0.07 -4.15
CA LEU A 66 -6.54 -0.40 -5.17
C LEU A 66 -5.78 0.87 -5.53
N ALA A 67 -4.47 0.87 -5.36
CA ALA A 67 -3.60 1.99 -5.72
C ALA A 67 -2.72 1.60 -6.92
N LEU A 68 -2.79 2.43 -7.96
CA LEU A 68 -1.91 2.33 -9.13
C LEU A 68 -0.85 3.42 -9.04
N VAL A 69 0.39 3.02 -8.80
CA VAL A 69 1.53 3.91 -8.64
C VAL A 69 2.37 3.89 -9.92
N PRO A 70 2.45 5.01 -10.66
CA PRO A 70 3.30 5.10 -11.84
C PRO A 70 4.77 4.86 -11.55
N LYS A 71 5.51 4.43 -12.59
CA LYS A 71 6.96 4.42 -12.61
C LYS A 71 7.54 5.75 -12.12
N ASP A 72 8.62 5.65 -11.34
CA ASP A 72 9.40 6.76 -10.76
C ASP A 72 8.60 7.66 -9.81
N ARG A 73 7.45 7.20 -9.30
CA ARG A 73 6.69 7.91 -8.28
C ARG A 73 7.02 7.41 -6.89
N GLU A 74 7.43 8.35 -6.05
CA GLU A 74 7.66 8.11 -4.64
C GLU A 74 6.32 7.95 -3.90
N HIS A 75 6.25 6.91 -3.09
CA HIS A 75 5.08 6.56 -2.32
C HIS A 75 5.48 5.82 -1.04
N GLY A 76 4.71 6.01 0.03
CA GLY A 76 4.80 5.29 1.29
C GLY A 76 3.41 5.11 1.89
N TRP A 77 3.27 4.21 2.85
CA TRP A 77 1.97 3.79 3.38
C TRP A 77 1.95 3.94 4.89
N VAL A 78 0.93 4.56 5.48
CA VAL A 78 0.91 4.86 6.92
C VAL A 78 -0.40 4.38 7.55
N VAL A 79 -0.30 3.75 8.71
CA VAL A 79 -1.43 3.41 9.59
C VAL A 79 -1.40 4.36 10.78
N ALA A 80 -2.23 5.41 10.73
CA ALA A 80 -2.36 6.37 11.82
C ALA A 80 -3.54 6.06 12.77
N GLY A 81 -4.36 5.06 12.43
CA GLY A 81 -5.51 4.64 13.25
C GLY A 81 -5.16 3.51 14.24
N ALA A 82 -6.15 3.12 15.05
CA ALA A 82 -6.02 2.05 16.05
C ALA A 82 -6.09 0.63 15.46
N VAL A 83 -6.41 0.50 14.16
CA VAL A 83 -6.60 -0.80 13.49
C VAL A 83 -5.36 -1.10 12.66
N PRO A 84 -4.74 -2.30 12.79
CA PRO A 84 -3.65 -2.71 11.94
C PRO A 84 -4.01 -2.64 10.45
N GLY A 85 -3.08 -2.12 9.66
CA GLY A 85 -3.18 -2.02 8.22
C GLY A 85 -2.41 -3.11 7.49
N MET A 86 -2.62 -3.18 6.20
CA MET A 86 -1.92 -4.12 5.33
C MET A 86 -1.82 -3.56 3.92
N VAL A 87 -0.66 -3.75 3.32
CA VAL A 87 -0.36 -3.39 1.94
C VAL A 87 0.09 -4.66 1.23
N GLY A 88 -0.66 -5.05 0.21
CA GLY A 88 -0.32 -6.23 -0.58
C GLY A 88 -0.12 -5.91 -2.06
N HIS A 89 0.68 -6.72 -2.73
CA HIS A 89 1.08 -6.52 -4.12
C HIS A 89 1.46 -7.84 -4.79
N PHE A 90 1.49 -7.84 -6.13
CA PHE A 90 1.98 -8.96 -6.93
C PHE A 90 3.40 -8.67 -7.40
N HIS A 91 4.42 -9.35 -6.87
CA HIS A 91 5.77 -9.23 -7.43
C HIS A 91 6.62 -10.50 -7.32
N PRO A 92 7.27 -10.91 -8.43
CA PRO A 92 8.50 -11.70 -8.39
C PRO A 92 9.67 -10.83 -7.92
N GLY A 93 10.30 -11.16 -6.79
CA GLY A 93 11.68 -10.72 -6.49
C GLY A 93 11.87 -9.30 -5.93
N HIS A 94 10.83 -8.62 -5.44
CA HIS A 94 11.01 -7.38 -4.68
C HIS A 94 11.19 -7.71 -3.18
N PRO A 95 12.20 -7.16 -2.48
CA PRO A 95 12.33 -7.36 -1.04
C PRO A 95 11.09 -6.84 -0.33
N ALA A 96 10.73 -7.48 0.79
CA ALA A 96 9.68 -7.01 1.69
C ALA A 96 9.91 -5.52 2.02
N HIS A 97 8.84 -4.72 2.01
CA HIS A 97 8.92 -3.29 2.31
C HIS A 97 9.60 -3.06 3.67
N GLN A 98 10.44 -2.04 3.78
CA GLN A 98 10.99 -1.63 5.07
C GLN A 98 9.93 -0.88 5.87
N VAL A 99 9.63 -1.40 7.06
CA VAL A 99 8.67 -0.83 8.00
C VAL A 99 9.41 -0.04 9.07
N LYS A 100 8.90 1.14 9.41
CA LYS A 100 9.38 2.00 10.51
C LYS A 100 8.20 2.53 11.31
N LEU A 101 8.46 3.04 12.51
CA LEU A 101 7.49 3.82 13.28
C LEU A 101 7.20 5.15 12.56
N ALA A 102 5.92 5.54 12.54
CA ALA A 102 5.38 6.67 11.80
C ALA A 102 5.46 8.00 12.57
#